data_AF-A0A7J9GKZ6-F1
#
_entry.id   AF-A0A7J9GKZ6-F1
#
_cell.length_a   1.000
_cell.length_b   1.000
_cell.length_c   1.000
_cell.angle_alpha   90.00
_cell.angle_beta   90.00
_cell.angle_gamma   90.00
#
_symmetry.space_group_name_H-M   'P 1'
#
loop_
_entity.id
_entity.type
_entity.pdbx_description
1 polymer ?
#
loop_
_entity_poly.entity_id
_entity_poly.type
_entity_poly.pdbx_seq_one_letter_code
_entity_poly.pdbx_strand_id
1 'polypeptide(L)'
;MFRPRFVPASNHAQLPQWKDTWTRVLPALTLWILSVILRYGYYGNCSMVLGPSSSRLMKASSVFVQQVQVRDENWKGALVYVFSEKPELSNKVNWNFSNYLIVGAYARKGYSLWLNKGSRIRIRWATQPSRLDKIELIIIKGEKKRETLLPEQTVPFGALFLNEPVTGKEADYNIEEDDKYSVGLINSNPRSIIVTFSLNVTSKVYDVTKASDMCSTLNGSCRLQLQFPLTQYVIVSTPDNGDIAGRYVELSFVARVVTYIAVL
;
A
#
# COMPACT_ATOMS: atom_id res chain seq x y z
N MET A 1 -47.57 -81.35 -4.06
CA MET A 1 -47.23 -80.02 -3.51
C MET A 1 -45.82 -80.07 -2.96
N PHE A 2 -44.85 -79.49 -3.68
CA PHE A 2 -43.49 -79.25 -3.20
C PHE A 2 -43.14 -77.80 -3.58
N ARG A 3 -42.88 -76.96 -2.57
CA ARG A 3 -42.51 -75.54 -2.76
C ARG A 3 -41.05 -75.45 -3.23
N PRO A 4 -40.72 -74.59 -4.21
CA PRO A 4 -39.34 -74.22 -4.45
C PRO A 4 -38.86 -73.25 -3.36
N ARG A 5 -37.65 -73.51 -2.87
CA ARG A 5 -36.93 -72.74 -1.86
C ARG A 5 -36.29 -71.54 -2.56
N PHE A 6 -36.72 -70.32 -2.22
CA PHE A 6 -36.02 -69.10 -2.63
C PHE A 6 -34.67 -69.04 -1.94
N VAL A 7 -33.59 -68.96 -2.72
CA VAL A 7 -32.29 -68.47 -2.26
C VAL A 7 -32.27 -66.97 -2.59
N PRO A 8 -32.12 -66.06 -1.62
CA PRO A 8 -31.79 -64.70 -1.96
C PRO A 8 -30.30 -64.64 -2.35
N ALA A 9 -30.04 -64.20 -3.57
CA ALA A 9 -28.71 -63.79 -3.98
C ALA A 9 -28.25 -62.63 -3.10
N SER A 10 -27.11 -62.79 -2.43
CA SER A 10 -26.43 -61.73 -1.71
C SER A 10 -25.83 -60.73 -2.71
N ASN A 11 -26.57 -59.68 -3.04
CA ASN A 11 -25.97 -58.50 -3.65
C ASN A 11 -25.54 -57.56 -2.52
N HIS A 12 -24.26 -57.66 -2.18
CA HIS A 12 -23.57 -56.71 -1.32
C HIS A 12 -23.80 -55.29 -1.81
N ALA A 13 -24.40 -54.47 -0.95
CA ALA A 13 -24.48 -53.04 -1.08
C ALA A 13 -23.07 -52.42 -1.04
N GLN A 14 -22.49 -52.11 -2.20
CA GLN A 14 -21.23 -51.34 -2.30
C GLN A 14 -21.43 -49.87 -2.69
N LEU A 15 -22.66 -49.41 -2.93
CA LEU A 15 -22.94 -48.02 -3.31
C LEU A 15 -23.11 -46.95 -2.19
N PRO A 16 -23.30 -47.26 -0.89
CA PRO A 16 -23.46 -46.19 0.12
C PRO A 16 -22.13 -45.54 0.54
N GLN A 17 -21.06 -46.33 0.57
CA GLN A 17 -19.80 -45.96 1.25
C GLN A 17 -19.01 -44.87 0.52
N TRP A 18 -19.06 -44.85 -0.83
CA TRP A 18 -18.39 -43.84 -1.65
C TRP A 18 -19.02 -42.45 -1.47
N LYS A 19 -20.35 -42.37 -1.44
CA LYS A 19 -21.08 -41.10 -1.28
C LYS A 19 -20.80 -40.47 0.09
N ASP A 20 -20.78 -41.28 1.15
CA ASP A 20 -20.52 -40.83 2.52
C ASP A 20 -19.07 -40.39 2.76
N THR A 21 -18.12 -40.94 2.00
CA THR A 21 -16.72 -40.52 2.08
C THR A 21 -16.54 -39.16 1.40
N TRP A 22 -17.15 -38.95 0.24
CA TRP A 22 -17.08 -37.68 -0.47
C TRP A 22 -17.83 -36.54 0.25
N THR A 23 -18.95 -36.83 0.93
CA THR A 23 -19.67 -35.81 1.72
C THR A 23 -18.91 -35.33 2.96
N ARG A 24 -17.94 -36.09 3.49
CA ARG A 24 -17.05 -35.64 4.59
C ARG A 24 -15.77 -35.00 4.08
N VAL A 25 -15.21 -35.50 2.99
CA VAL A 25 -13.94 -34.99 2.44
C VAL A 25 -14.13 -33.64 1.75
N LEU A 26 -15.23 -33.43 1.02
CA LEU A 26 -15.48 -32.17 0.31
C LEU A 26 -15.54 -30.94 1.24
N PRO A 27 -16.28 -30.94 2.37
CA PRO A 27 -16.31 -29.81 3.29
C PRO A 27 -14.96 -29.56 3.96
N ALA A 28 -14.25 -30.61 4.38
CA ALA A 28 -12.93 -30.46 4.99
C ALA A 28 -11.93 -29.84 3.99
N LEU A 29 -11.98 -30.28 2.72
CA LEU A 29 -11.13 -29.74 1.66
C LEU A 29 -11.45 -28.28 1.34
N THR A 30 -12.73 -27.90 1.27
CA THR A 30 -13.12 -26.50 0.98
C THR A 30 -12.74 -25.57 2.13
N LEU A 31 -12.92 -26.01 3.37
CA LEU A 31 -12.50 -25.27 4.56
C LEU A 31 -10.98 -25.13 4.62
N TRP A 32 -10.23 -26.19 4.30
CA TRP A 32 -8.78 -26.12 4.16
C TRP A 32 -8.35 -25.11 3.09
N ILE A 33 -8.94 -25.15 1.90
CA ILE A 33 -8.64 -24.20 0.81
C ILE A 33 -8.95 -22.76 1.27
N LEU A 34 -10.09 -22.52 1.92
CA LEU A 34 -10.46 -21.21 2.44
C LEU A 34 -9.43 -20.71 3.48
N SER A 35 -8.96 -21.61 4.35
CA SER A 35 -7.95 -21.31 5.36
C SER A 35 -6.62 -20.87 4.71
N VAL A 36 -6.20 -21.55 3.63
CA VAL A 36 -5.00 -21.22 2.85
C VAL A 36 -5.15 -19.86 2.16
N ILE A 37 -6.31 -19.61 1.53
CA ILE A 37 -6.61 -18.32 0.86
C ILE A 37 -6.59 -17.16 1.86
N LEU A 38 -7.17 -17.35 3.04
CA LEU A 38 -7.17 -16.30 4.06
C LEU A 38 -5.77 -16.01 4.59
N ARG A 39 -4.98 -17.06 4.86
CA ARG A 39 -3.66 -16.92 5.47
C ARG A 39 -2.60 -16.38 4.51
N TYR A 40 -2.56 -16.88 3.29
CA TYR A 40 -1.51 -16.54 2.32
C TYR A 40 -1.98 -15.52 1.27
N GLY A 41 -3.30 -15.35 1.10
CA GLY A 41 -3.87 -14.34 0.22
C GLY A 41 -4.24 -13.07 1.00
N TYR A 42 -5.40 -13.10 1.66
CA TYR A 42 -6.00 -11.87 2.21
C TYR A 42 -5.20 -11.25 3.36
N TYR A 43 -4.67 -12.08 4.26
CA TYR A 43 -3.82 -11.66 5.39
C TYR A 43 -2.34 -12.01 5.18
N GLY A 44 -1.91 -12.11 3.93
CA GLY A 44 -0.50 -12.29 3.61
C GLY A 44 0.34 -11.08 4.06
N ASN A 45 1.64 -11.32 4.25
CA ASN A 45 2.58 -10.23 4.49
C ASN A 45 2.61 -9.31 3.26
N CYS A 46 2.64 -8.00 3.49
CA CYS A 46 2.77 -7.03 2.41
C CYS A 46 3.80 -5.95 2.76
N SER A 47 4.66 -5.66 1.79
CA SER A 47 5.52 -4.47 1.83
C SER A 47 4.74 -3.29 1.26
N MET A 48 4.69 -2.19 1.98
CA MET A 48 4.07 -0.95 1.51
C MET A 48 5.09 0.17 1.45
N VAL A 49 4.91 1.06 0.48
CA VAL A 49 5.72 2.27 0.33
C VAL A 49 4.94 3.45 0.89
N LEU A 50 5.43 4.04 1.98
CA LEU A 50 4.85 5.23 2.59
C LEU A 50 5.74 6.46 2.32
N GLY A 51 5.10 7.61 2.10
CA GLY A 51 5.80 8.90 1.99
C GLY A 51 6.01 9.59 3.34
N PRO A 52 6.60 10.78 3.37
CA PRO A 52 6.58 11.66 4.55
C PRO A 52 5.15 12.01 4.96
N SER A 53 4.89 12.14 6.26
CA SER A 53 3.58 12.48 6.82
C SER A 53 2.41 11.76 6.16
N SER A 54 2.58 10.46 5.92
CA SER A 54 1.56 9.63 5.28
C SER A 54 0.88 8.76 6.33
N SER A 55 -0.37 8.38 6.07
CA SER A 55 -1.10 7.44 6.91
C SER A 55 -1.93 6.52 6.04
N ARG A 56 -1.87 5.22 6.27
CA ARG A 56 -2.63 4.23 5.52
C ARG A 56 -3.51 3.42 6.46
N LEU A 57 -4.81 3.37 6.15
CA LEU A 57 -5.80 2.61 6.89
C LEU A 57 -5.95 1.20 6.33
N MET A 58 -6.10 0.24 7.22
CA MET A 58 -6.32 -1.17 6.94
C MET A 58 -7.41 -1.70 7.86
N LYS A 59 -8.09 -2.75 7.42
CA LYS A 59 -9.15 -3.43 8.17
C LYS A 59 -8.71 -4.85 8.46
N ALA A 60 -8.75 -5.26 9.72
CA ALA A 60 -8.36 -6.59 10.14
C ALA A 60 -9.44 -7.22 11.02
N SER A 61 -9.89 -8.43 10.66
CA SER A 61 -10.81 -9.18 11.50
C SER A 61 -10.03 -9.95 12.57
N SER A 62 -10.30 -9.65 13.83
CA SER A 62 -9.64 -10.34 14.96
C SER A 62 -9.98 -11.83 15.06
N VAL A 63 -11.02 -12.29 14.33
CA VAL A 63 -11.38 -13.71 14.21
C VAL A 63 -10.24 -14.49 13.56
N PHE A 64 -9.63 -13.94 12.51
CA PHE A 64 -8.55 -14.61 11.76
C PHE A 64 -7.18 -14.10 12.18
N VAL A 65 -7.08 -12.83 12.58
CA VAL A 65 -5.82 -12.19 12.95
C VAL A 65 -5.77 -12.00 14.45
N GLN A 66 -4.74 -12.56 15.08
CA GLN A 66 -4.49 -12.33 16.50
C GLN A 66 -3.75 -11.02 16.71
N GLN A 67 -2.76 -10.73 15.88
CA GLN A 67 -1.85 -9.60 16.07
C GLN A 67 -1.41 -9.03 14.73
N VAL A 68 -1.16 -7.72 14.71
CA VAL A 68 -0.53 -7.02 13.60
C VAL A 68 0.90 -6.69 13.97
N GLN A 69 1.83 -6.98 13.07
CA GLN A 69 3.24 -6.67 13.24
C GLN A 69 3.73 -5.81 12.07
N VAL A 70 4.40 -4.71 12.42
CA VAL A 70 4.96 -3.74 11.47
C VAL A 70 6.46 -3.65 11.70
N ARG A 71 7.21 -3.69 10.60
CA ARG A 71 8.66 -3.48 10.56
C ARG A 71 8.98 -2.36 9.59
N ASP A 72 9.80 -1.42 10.05
CA ASP A 72 10.34 -0.33 9.22
C ASP A 72 11.78 -0.71 8.86
N GLU A 73 12.06 -0.99 7.58
CA GLU A 73 13.40 -1.45 7.15
C GLU A 73 14.50 -0.45 7.52
N ASN A 74 14.16 0.84 7.52
CA ASN A 74 15.12 1.92 7.77
C ASN A 74 15.04 2.47 9.20
N TRP A 75 14.24 1.86 10.09
CA TRP A 75 14.09 2.27 11.49
C TRP A 75 13.75 3.75 11.69
N LYS A 76 13.10 4.36 10.69
CA LYS A 76 12.80 5.78 10.66
C LYS A 76 11.54 6.12 11.49
N GLY A 77 10.98 5.15 12.22
CA GLY A 77 9.94 5.36 13.22
C GLY A 77 8.51 5.44 12.69
N ALA A 78 8.09 4.49 11.86
CA ALA A 78 6.66 4.30 11.57
C ALA A 78 5.86 4.05 12.87
N LEU A 79 4.68 4.65 12.96
CA LEU A 79 3.74 4.53 14.07
C LEU A 79 2.55 3.69 13.62
N VAL A 80 2.04 2.86 14.53
CA VAL A 80 0.89 2.01 14.28
C VAL A 80 -0.16 2.27 15.34
N TYR A 81 -1.40 2.40 14.91
CA TYR A 81 -2.55 2.70 15.76
C TYR A 81 -3.67 1.71 15.49
N VAL A 82 -4.37 1.28 16.53
CA VAL A 82 -5.53 0.39 16.45
C VAL A 82 -6.78 1.14 16.88
N PHE A 83 -7.90 0.88 16.19
CA PHE A 83 -9.21 1.47 16.48
C PHE A 83 -10.30 0.40 16.39
N SER A 84 -11.33 0.55 17.23
CA SER A 84 -12.55 -0.26 17.13
C SER A 84 -13.50 0.24 16.03
N GLU A 85 -13.51 1.54 15.78
CA GLU A 85 -14.32 2.19 14.75
C GLU A 85 -13.45 2.80 13.66
N LYS A 86 -14.03 3.03 12.48
CA LYS A 86 -13.28 3.60 11.37
C LYS A 86 -12.92 5.06 11.69
N PRO A 87 -11.63 5.41 11.78
CA PRO A 87 -11.21 6.78 12.05
C PRO A 87 -11.48 7.69 10.85
N GLU A 88 -11.68 8.98 11.13
CA GLU A 88 -11.94 9.98 10.11
C GLU A 88 -10.66 10.39 9.39
N LEU A 89 -10.74 10.54 8.07
CA LEU A 89 -9.68 11.14 7.27
C LEU A 89 -9.85 12.67 7.32
N SER A 90 -9.47 13.32 8.43
CA SER A 90 -9.78 14.74 8.74
C SER A 90 -8.54 15.66 8.74
N ASN A 91 -7.39 15.18 9.18
CA ASN A 91 -6.19 15.99 9.38
C ASN A 91 -5.46 16.31 8.08
N LYS A 92 -4.83 17.50 8.02
CA LYS A 92 -4.00 17.93 6.89
C LYS A 92 -2.60 18.27 7.40
N VAL A 93 -1.58 17.73 6.74
CA VAL A 93 -0.18 17.98 7.07
C VAL A 93 0.54 18.40 5.81
N ASN A 94 1.32 19.48 5.91
CA ASN A 94 2.13 19.98 4.81
C ASN A 94 3.57 19.53 4.98
N TRP A 95 4.16 19.04 3.91
CA TRP A 95 5.60 18.76 3.85
C TRP A 95 6.12 19.16 2.49
N ASN A 96 7.43 19.43 2.44
CA ASN A 96 8.10 19.78 1.20
C ASN A 96 9.37 18.95 1.02
N PHE A 97 9.77 18.85 -0.24
CA PHE A 97 11.00 18.21 -0.64
C PHE A 97 11.58 18.99 -1.81
N SER A 98 12.89 19.16 -1.83
CA SER A 98 13.60 19.80 -2.93
C SER A 98 14.96 19.15 -3.10
N ASN A 99 15.25 18.64 -4.29
CA ASN A 99 16.55 18.07 -4.60
C ASN A 99 16.83 18.11 -6.11
N TYR A 100 18.08 17.89 -6.49
CA TYR A 100 18.47 17.74 -7.88
C TYR A 100 18.20 16.31 -8.37
N LEU A 101 17.48 16.20 -9.49
CA LEU A 101 17.25 14.95 -10.19
C LEU A 101 18.14 14.89 -11.43
N ILE A 102 19.04 13.91 -11.43
CA ILE A 102 19.79 13.51 -12.64
C ILE A 102 18.93 12.49 -13.39
N VAL A 103 18.39 12.89 -14.53
CA VAL A 103 17.58 12.03 -15.41
C VAL A 103 18.42 11.65 -16.62
N GLY A 104 18.60 10.34 -16.84
CA GLY A 104 19.37 9.82 -17.97
C GLY A 104 18.77 10.18 -19.33
N ALA A 105 19.55 10.01 -20.40
CA ALA A 105 19.04 10.13 -21.77
C ALA A 105 17.88 9.15 -22.01
N TYR A 106 16.77 9.63 -22.60
CA TYR A 106 15.56 8.83 -22.87
C TYR A 106 15.04 8.03 -21.66
N ALA A 107 15.28 8.53 -20.44
CA ALA A 107 14.99 7.82 -19.20
C ALA A 107 13.92 8.53 -18.37
N ARG A 108 13.40 7.79 -17.39
CA ARG A 108 12.48 8.27 -16.37
C ARG A 108 13.14 8.24 -15.00
N LYS A 109 12.85 9.21 -14.15
CA LYS A 109 13.19 9.16 -12.73
C LYS A 109 12.10 9.80 -11.87
N GLY A 110 11.86 9.27 -10.68
CA GLY A 110 10.81 9.76 -9.79
C GLY A 110 10.79 9.05 -8.44
N TYR A 111 9.76 9.36 -7.67
CA TYR A 111 9.51 8.83 -6.33
C TYR A 111 8.12 8.20 -6.25
N SER A 112 7.99 7.16 -5.46
CA SER A 112 6.70 6.51 -5.17
C SER A 112 6.32 6.74 -3.71
N LEU A 113 5.06 7.09 -3.47
CA LEU A 113 4.55 7.42 -2.15
C LEU A 113 3.05 7.11 -2.06
N TRP A 114 2.58 6.77 -0.87
CA TRP A 114 1.16 6.59 -0.58
C TRP A 114 0.50 7.94 -0.26
N LEU A 115 -0.63 8.25 -0.90
CA LEU A 115 -1.44 9.43 -0.62
C LEU A 115 -2.90 9.06 -0.51
N ASN A 116 -3.58 9.72 0.42
CA ASN A 116 -5.02 9.59 0.57
C ASN A 116 -5.76 10.63 -0.27
N LYS A 117 -7.00 10.31 -0.61
CA LYS A 117 -7.98 11.18 -1.23
C LYS A 117 -8.06 12.53 -0.52
N GLY A 118 -8.09 13.59 -1.32
CA GLY A 118 -8.12 14.97 -0.85
C GLY A 118 -6.75 15.55 -0.52
N SER A 119 -5.67 14.77 -0.70
CA SER A 119 -4.31 15.33 -0.72
C SER A 119 -4.09 16.15 -2.00
N ARG A 120 -3.18 17.12 -1.95
CA ARG A 120 -2.77 17.93 -3.09
C ARG A 120 -1.26 17.91 -3.22
N ILE A 121 -0.78 17.70 -4.44
CA ILE A 121 0.63 17.77 -4.79
C ILE A 121 0.83 19.00 -5.66
N ARG A 122 1.85 19.79 -5.35
CA ARG A 122 2.37 20.87 -6.17
C ARG A 122 3.80 20.53 -6.56
N ILE A 123 4.06 20.51 -7.86
CA ILE A 123 5.29 20.00 -8.42
C ILE A 123 5.95 21.13 -9.20
N ARG A 124 7.22 21.41 -8.88
CA ARG A 124 8.02 22.42 -9.57
C ARG A 124 9.28 21.77 -10.11
N TRP A 125 9.59 22.01 -11.38
CA TRP A 125 10.83 21.53 -11.98
C TRP A 125 11.47 22.60 -12.84
N ALA A 126 12.79 22.72 -12.76
CA ALA A 126 13.53 23.78 -13.43
C ALA A 126 14.86 23.27 -14.00
N THR A 127 15.18 23.69 -15.23
CA THR A 127 16.46 23.38 -15.90
C THR A 127 16.77 24.45 -16.95
N GLN A 128 17.85 24.26 -17.72
CA GLN A 128 18.19 25.13 -18.84
C GLN A 128 17.02 25.23 -19.85
N PRO A 129 16.66 26.44 -20.32
CA PRO A 129 15.52 26.65 -21.21
C PRO A 129 15.54 25.76 -22.45
N SER A 130 16.73 25.55 -23.04
CA SER A 130 16.97 24.73 -24.23
C SER A 130 16.68 23.23 -24.06
N ARG A 131 16.47 22.76 -22.81
CA ARG A 131 16.21 21.35 -22.49
C ARG A 131 14.84 21.12 -21.86
N LEU A 132 14.13 22.19 -21.47
CA LEU A 132 12.91 22.15 -20.67
C LEU A 132 11.66 21.75 -21.48
N ASP A 133 11.69 21.94 -22.79
CA ASP A 133 10.67 21.51 -23.75
C ASP A 133 10.60 19.99 -23.89
N LYS A 134 11.74 19.31 -23.70
CA LYS A 134 11.90 17.85 -23.81
C LYS A 134 11.78 17.12 -22.47
N ILE A 135 11.24 17.78 -21.45
CA ILE A 135 10.99 17.20 -20.14
C ILE A 135 9.49 17.16 -19.88
N GLU A 136 8.99 15.98 -19.58
CA GLU A 136 7.59 15.75 -19.26
C GLU A 136 7.43 15.36 -17.80
N LEU A 137 6.45 15.95 -17.13
CA LEU A 137 6.03 15.57 -15.78
C LEU A 137 5.00 14.44 -15.88
N ILE A 138 5.20 13.38 -15.09
CA ILE A 138 4.28 12.25 -15.01
C ILE A 138 3.87 11.95 -13.58
N ILE A 139 2.61 11.59 -13.43
CA ILE A 139 2.06 10.98 -12.22
C ILE A 139 1.43 9.64 -12.61
N ILE A 140 1.75 8.58 -11.88
CA ILE A 140 1.17 7.25 -12.11
C ILE A 140 0.48 6.80 -10.83
N LYS A 141 -0.82 6.53 -10.93
CA LYS A 141 -1.62 5.90 -9.88
C LYS A 141 -1.50 4.38 -9.97
N GLY A 142 -1.18 3.75 -8.84
CA GLY A 142 -0.97 2.32 -8.73
C GLY A 142 0.13 1.83 -9.69
N GLU A 143 -0.05 0.63 -10.23
CA GLU A 143 0.93 0.02 -11.14
C GLU A 143 0.67 0.32 -12.63
N LYS A 144 -0.50 0.84 -13.00
CA LYS A 144 -0.93 0.85 -14.42
C LYS A 144 -1.52 2.16 -14.95
N LYS A 145 -2.04 3.07 -14.11
CA LYS A 145 -2.73 4.28 -14.61
C LYS A 145 -1.77 5.47 -14.68
N ARG A 146 -1.32 5.82 -15.89
CA ARG A 146 -0.40 6.93 -16.16
C ARG A 146 -1.16 8.19 -16.58
N GLU A 147 -0.80 9.32 -15.99
CA GLU A 147 -1.28 10.65 -16.35
C GLU A 147 -0.06 11.56 -16.58
N THR A 148 0.02 12.17 -17.76
CA THR A 148 1.04 13.19 -18.06
C THR A 148 0.45 14.55 -17.71
N LEU A 149 1.15 15.31 -16.88
CA LEU A 149 0.67 16.61 -16.43
C LEU A 149 1.24 17.72 -17.30
N LEU A 150 0.35 18.60 -17.76
CA LEU A 150 0.74 19.83 -18.43
C LEU A 150 1.08 20.88 -17.37
N PRO A 151 2.11 21.70 -17.60
CA PRO A 151 2.45 22.78 -16.69
C PRO A 151 1.33 23.82 -16.69
N GLU A 152 0.88 24.21 -15.50
CA GLU A 152 -0.09 25.29 -15.33
C GLU A 152 0.58 26.66 -15.43
N GLN A 153 1.85 26.76 -15.00
CA GLN A 153 2.59 28.00 -14.97
C GLN A 153 4.07 27.80 -15.31
N THR A 154 4.66 28.80 -15.98
CA THR A 154 6.10 28.91 -16.20
C THR A 154 6.64 30.03 -15.32
N VAL A 155 7.68 29.75 -14.52
CA VAL A 155 8.22 30.66 -13.50
C VAL A 155 9.73 30.85 -13.75
N PRO A 156 10.24 32.09 -13.77
CA PRO A 156 11.69 32.32 -13.84
C PRO A 156 12.38 31.77 -12.59
N PHE A 157 13.48 31.03 -12.75
CA PHE A 157 14.26 30.48 -11.63
C PHE A 157 15.66 31.12 -11.60
N GLY A 158 15.95 31.86 -10.54
CA GLY A 158 17.27 32.44 -10.33
C GLY A 158 18.22 31.42 -9.71
N ALA A 159 19.28 31.03 -10.42
CA ALA A 159 20.43 30.31 -9.84
C ALA A 159 21.71 31.08 -10.19
N LEU A 160 22.38 31.64 -9.17
CA LEU A 160 23.63 32.41 -9.29
C LEU A 160 24.86 31.58 -9.75
N PHE A 161 24.67 30.31 -10.12
CA PHE A 161 25.75 29.34 -10.36
C PHE A 161 25.78 28.75 -11.77
N LEU A 162 24.86 29.13 -12.66
CA LEU A 162 24.87 28.72 -14.07
C LEU A 162 25.02 29.98 -14.93
N ASN A 163 25.90 29.95 -15.92
CA ASN A 163 26.07 31.03 -16.90
C ASN A 163 24.80 31.30 -17.76
N GLU A 164 23.73 30.54 -17.54
CA GLU A 164 22.44 30.64 -18.23
C GLU A 164 21.29 30.76 -17.22
N PRO A 165 20.26 31.57 -17.52
CA PRO A 165 19.05 31.65 -16.70
C PRO A 165 18.32 30.31 -16.71
N VAL A 166 17.83 29.87 -15.55
CA VAL A 166 17.05 28.64 -15.42
C VAL A 166 15.56 28.99 -15.52
N THR A 167 14.81 28.23 -16.32
CA THR A 167 13.35 28.40 -16.40
C THR A 167 12.66 27.22 -15.71
N GLY A 168 11.71 27.53 -14.82
CA GLY A 168 10.91 26.56 -14.10
C GLY A 168 9.51 26.40 -14.69
N LYS A 169 8.94 25.22 -14.51
CA LYS A 169 7.52 24.90 -14.74
C LYS A 169 6.91 24.41 -13.43
N GLU A 170 5.61 24.63 -13.28
CA GLU A 170 4.83 24.21 -12.13
C GLU A 170 3.53 23.54 -12.56
N ALA A 171 3.12 22.50 -11.83
CA ALA A 171 1.84 21.84 -12.00
C ALA A 171 1.28 21.42 -10.64
N ASP A 172 -0.03 21.58 -10.47
CA ASP A 172 -0.78 21.09 -9.33
C ASP A 172 -1.58 19.83 -9.71
N TYR A 173 -1.73 18.91 -8.75
CA TYR A 173 -2.51 17.69 -8.93
C TYR A 173 -3.28 17.35 -7.65
N ASN A 174 -4.56 17.04 -7.79
CA ASN A 174 -5.42 16.65 -6.69
C ASN A 174 -5.57 15.12 -6.64
N ILE A 175 -5.41 14.54 -5.46
CA ILE A 175 -5.54 13.10 -5.25
C ILE A 175 -7.02 12.76 -5.07
N GLU A 176 -7.57 12.03 -6.02
CA GLU A 176 -8.99 11.67 -6.04
C GLU A 176 -9.29 10.39 -5.25
N GLU A 177 -8.30 9.51 -5.09
CA GLU A 177 -8.44 8.18 -4.48
C GLU A 177 -7.24 7.84 -3.59
N ASP A 178 -7.46 6.97 -2.61
CA ASP A 178 -6.40 6.45 -1.73
C ASP A 178 -5.57 5.42 -2.50
N ASP A 179 -4.34 5.75 -2.90
CA ASP A 179 -3.47 4.82 -3.63
C ASP A 179 -1.97 5.17 -3.50
N LYS A 180 -1.13 4.30 -4.03
CA LYS A 180 0.28 4.57 -4.32
C LYS A 180 0.37 5.43 -5.58
N TYR A 181 1.01 6.59 -5.45
CA TYR A 181 1.29 7.49 -6.56
C TYR A 181 2.79 7.53 -6.82
N SER A 182 3.17 7.46 -8.10
CA SER A 182 4.55 7.61 -8.55
C SER A 182 4.69 8.90 -9.34
N VAL A 183 5.41 9.86 -8.79
CA VAL A 183 5.63 11.19 -9.37
C VAL A 183 7.04 11.28 -9.91
N GLY A 184 7.22 11.75 -11.14
CA GLY A 184 8.56 11.85 -11.72
C GLY A 184 8.62 12.59 -13.04
N LEU A 185 9.83 12.67 -13.58
CA LEU A 185 10.13 13.31 -14.85
C LEU A 185 10.57 12.27 -15.89
N ILE A 186 10.19 12.51 -17.14
CA ILE A 186 10.71 11.81 -18.32
C ILE A 186 11.60 12.79 -19.08
N ASN A 187 12.80 12.33 -19.44
CA ASN A 187 13.72 13.08 -20.26
C ASN A 187 13.73 12.50 -21.69
N SER A 188 13.19 13.25 -22.64
CA SER A 188 13.22 12.90 -24.07
C SER A 188 14.48 13.42 -24.78
N ASN A 189 15.44 13.99 -24.05
CA ASN A 189 16.73 14.40 -24.61
C ASN A 189 17.69 13.21 -24.80
N PRO A 190 18.57 13.26 -25.82
CA PRO A 190 19.64 12.28 -26.01
C PRO A 190 20.78 12.37 -24.99
N ARG A 191 20.75 13.36 -24.09
CA ARG A 191 21.76 13.55 -23.04
C ARG A 191 21.09 13.52 -21.67
N SER A 192 21.85 13.09 -20.67
CA SER A 192 21.45 13.23 -19.28
C SER A 192 21.33 14.70 -18.90
N ILE A 193 20.33 15.00 -18.08
CA ILE A 193 20.01 16.35 -17.62
C ILE A 193 19.97 16.39 -16.11
N ILE A 194 20.35 17.54 -15.56
CA ILE A 194 20.18 17.84 -14.14
C ILE A 194 19.00 18.80 -14.04
N VAL A 195 18.02 18.44 -13.22
CA VAL A 195 16.80 19.21 -13.04
C VAL A 195 16.64 19.50 -11.56
N THR A 196 16.40 20.76 -11.20
CA THR A 196 15.94 21.10 -9.85
C THR A 196 14.50 20.63 -9.73
N PHE A 197 14.20 19.75 -8.79
CA PHE A 197 12.87 19.17 -8.62
C PHE A 197 12.38 19.40 -7.20
N SER A 198 11.20 20.00 -7.08
CA SER A 198 10.58 20.27 -5.79
C SER A 198 9.14 19.78 -5.76
N LEU A 199 8.78 19.21 -4.61
CA LEU A 199 7.45 18.76 -4.27
C LEU A 199 6.99 19.50 -3.03
N ASN A 200 5.79 20.06 -3.10
CA ASN A 200 5.07 20.57 -1.94
C ASN A 200 3.75 19.81 -1.86
N VAL A 201 3.55 19.09 -0.76
CA VAL A 201 2.42 18.17 -0.62
C VAL A 201 1.63 18.53 0.62
N THR A 202 0.34 18.76 0.41
CA THR A 202 -0.66 18.80 1.47
C THR A 202 -1.27 17.41 1.57
N SER A 203 -0.79 16.62 2.52
CA SER A 203 -1.25 15.26 2.76
C SER A 203 -2.50 15.24 3.64
N LYS A 204 -3.51 14.50 3.20
CA LYS A 204 -4.64 14.10 4.04
C LYS A 204 -4.23 12.90 4.89
N VAL A 205 -4.34 13.03 6.20
CA VAL A 205 -4.04 11.95 7.15
C VAL A 205 -5.20 11.66 8.09
N TYR A 206 -5.27 10.43 8.57
CA TYR A 206 -6.31 10.01 9.50
C TYR A 206 -6.13 10.67 10.86
N ASP A 207 -7.25 10.92 11.54
CA ASP A 207 -7.26 11.30 12.94
C ASP A 207 -6.91 10.10 13.82
N VAL A 208 -5.85 10.24 14.60
CA VAL A 208 -5.32 9.20 15.47
C VAL A 208 -5.64 9.39 16.96
N THR A 209 -6.37 10.46 17.31
CA THR A 209 -6.64 10.84 18.71
C THR A 209 -7.45 9.80 19.48
N LYS A 210 -8.34 9.07 18.81
CA LYS A 210 -9.21 8.04 19.40
C LYS A 210 -8.64 6.61 19.31
N ALA A 211 -7.34 6.47 19.09
CA ALA A 211 -6.70 5.15 19.02
C ALA A 211 -6.85 4.41 20.35
N SER A 212 -7.23 3.13 20.30
CA SER A 212 -7.32 2.28 21.49
C SER A 212 -5.96 1.79 21.97
N ASP A 213 -5.01 1.66 21.04
CA ASP A 213 -3.64 1.21 21.32
C ASP A 213 -2.69 1.75 20.24
N MET A 214 -1.40 1.88 20.56
CA MET A 214 -0.38 2.35 19.63
C MET A 214 1.01 1.77 19.91
N CYS A 215 1.84 1.61 18.88
CA CYS A 215 3.27 1.44 19.05
C CYS A 215 4.11 2.06 17.93
N SER A 216 5.42 2.13 18.16
CA SER A 216 6.41 2.70 17.26
C SER A 216 7.43 1.65 16.83
N THR A 217 7.96 1.81 15.63
CA THR A 217 9.05 0.98 15.08
C THR A 217 10.46 1.53 15.38
N LEU A 218 10.58 2.63 16.11
CA LEU A 218 11.90 3.20 16.47
C LEU A 218 12.79 2.21 17.25
N ASN A 219 12.18 1.36 18.09
CA ASN A 219 12.88 0.41 18.95
C ASN A 219 12.69 -1.05 18.52
N GLY A 220 12.28 -1.31 17.27
CA GLY A 220 12.06 -2.68 16.81
C GLY A 220 10.88 -2.84 15.88
N SER A 221 10.48 -4.09 15.71
CA SER A 221 9.16 -4.37 15.14
C SER A 221 8.07 -3.92 16.12
N CYS A 222 7.11 -3.13 15.67
CA CYS A 222 5.91 -2.79 16.41
C CYS A 222 4.90 -3.95 16.29
N ARG A 223 4.29 -4.34 17.41
CA ARG A 223 3.41 -5.50 17.51
C ARG A 223 2.18 -5.16 18.36
N LEU A 224 0.99 -5.14 17.75
CA LEU A 224 -0.27 -4.82 18.43
C LEU A 224 -1.24 -5.99 18.37
N GLN A 225 -1.83 -6.32 19.51
CA GLN A 225 -2.83 -7.40 19.61
C GLN A 225 -4.20 -6.88 19.17
N LEU A 226 -4.94 -7.71 18.45
CA LEU A 226 -6.31 -7.41 18.06
C LEU A 226 -7.31 -8.01 19.04
N GLN A 227 -8.30 -7.21 19.45
CA GLN A 227 -9.33 -7.60 20.41
C GLN A 227 -10.39 -8.47 19.74
N PHE A 228 -10.48 -9.72 20.17
CA PHE A 228 -11.49 -10.67 19.71
C PHE A 228 -12.85 -10.39 20.35
N PRO A 229 -13.99 -10.56 19.64
CA PRO A 229 -14.16 -10.98 18.24
C PRO A 229 -14.38 -9.82 17.25
N LEU A 230 -13.96 -8.60 17.60
CA LEU A 230 -14.31 -7.40 16.84
C LEU A 230 -13.43 -7.20 15.61
N THR A 231 -14.01 -6.70 14.52
CA THR A 231 -13.19 -6.19 13.42
C THR A 231 -12.61 -4.85 13.81
N GLN A 232 -11.31 -4.69 13.64
CA GLN A 232 -10.59 -3.49 14.02
C GLN A 232 -9.94 -2.83 12.81
N TYR A 233 -9.67 -1.55 12.97
CA TYR A 233 -9.00 -0.72 11.99
C TYR A 233 -7.57 -0.45 12.45
N VAL A 234 -6.63 -0.58 11.54
CA VAL A 234 -5.20 -0.35 11.81
C VAL A 234 -4.72 0.75 10.90
N ILE A 235 -4.08 1.77 11.48
CA ILE A 235 -3.40 2.80 10.73
C ILE A 235 -1.90 2.61 10.89
N VAL A 236 -1.18 2.61 9.77
CA VAL A 236 0.27 2.79 9.76
C VAL A 236 0.55 4.20 9.28
N SER A 237 1.25 4.98 10.09
CA SER A 237 1.67 6.35 9.74
C SER A 237 3.17 6.54 9.83
N THR A 238 3.66 7.55 9.11
CA THR A 238 5.07 7.91 9.05
C THR A 238 5.27 9.37 9.45
N PRO A 239 6.29 9.68 10.26
CA PRO A 239 6.68 11.07 10.54
C PRO A 239 7.29 11.74 9.30
N ASP A 240 7.34 13.07 9.30
CA ASP A 240 8.17 13.81 8.35
C ASP A 240 9.63 13.81 8.83
N ASN A 241 10.50 13.15 8.09
CA ASN A 241 11.93 13.09 8.37
C ASN A 241 12.75 13.77 7.27
N GLY A 242 12.13 14.55 6.37
CA GLY A 242 12.80 15.27 5.29
C GLY A 242 13.31 14.41 4.14
N ASP A 243 13.05 13.09 4.15
CA ASP A 243 13.43 12.16 3.09
C ASP A 243 12.20 11.64 2.35
N ILE A 244 12.16 11.87 1.03
CA ILE A 244 11.08 11.44 0.16
C ILE A 244 11.27 10.03 -0.39
N ALA A 245 12.48 9.45 -0.26
CA ALA A 245 12.70 8.09 -0.71
C ALA A 245 11.69 7.19 0.01
N GLY A 246 10.79 6.59 -0.78
CA GLY A 246 9.64 5.86 -0.29
C GLY A 246 10.06 4.88 0.80
N ARG A 247 9.43 5.00 1.98
CA ARG A 247 9.76 4.17 3.12
C ARG A 247 9.10 2.82 2.95
N TYR A 248 9.92 1.78 2.86
CA TYR A 248 9.45 0.40 2.83
C TYR A 248 9.11 -0.03 4.25
N VAL A 249 7.82 -0.28 4.44
CA VAL A 249 7.27 -0.78 5.70
C VAL A 249 6.67 -2.14 5.43
N GLU A 250 7.17 -3.16 6.12
CA GLU A 250 6.63 -4.51 6.06
C GLU A 250 5.52 -4.65 7.10
N LEU A 251 4.35 -5.09 6.64
CA LEU A 251 3.22 -5.44 7.48
C LEU A 251 2.98 -6.94 7.41
N SER A 252 2.77 -7.53 8.58
CA SER A 252 2.46 -8.94 8.74
C SER A 252 1.28 -9.12 9.68
N PHE A 253 0.43 -10.09 9.35
CA PHE A 253 -0.73 -10.46 10.15
C PHE A 253 -0.47 -11.82 10.80
N VAL A 254 -0.40 -11.85 12.12
CA VAL A 254 -0.22 -13.08 12.88
C VAL A 254 -1.57 -13.79 12.99
N ALA A 255 -1.66 -14.97 12.40
CA ALA A 255 -2.89 -15.77 12.38
C ALA A 255 -3.31 -16.23 13.79
N ARG A 256 -4.61 -16.19 14.08
CA ARG A 256 -5.20 -16.77 15.29
C ARG A 256 -5.39 -18.27 15.09
N VAL A 257 -4.38 -19.07 15.42
CA VAL A 257 -4.28 -20.50 15.07
C VAL A 257 -5.55 -21.32 15.40
N VAL A 258 -6.23 -21.02 16.52
CA VAL A 258 -7.45 -21.73 16.93
C VAL A 258 -8.56 -21.66 15.87
N THR A 259 -8.73 -20.53 15.18
CA THR A 259 -9.78 -20.43 14.15
C THR A 259 -9.41 -21.19 12.88
N TYR A 260 -8.12 -21.28 12.54
CA TYR A 260 -7.67 -22.10 11.41
C TYR A 260 -7.74 -23.60 11.71
N ILE A 261 -7.51 -24.02 12.96
CA ILE A 261 -7.66 -25.42 13.38
C ILE A 261 -9.14 -25.81 13.51
N ALA A 262 -10.01 -24.94 14.04
CA ALA A 262 -11.45 -25.24 14.14
C ALA A 262 -12.16 -25.29 12.78
N VAL A 263 -11.56 -24.67 11.76
CA VAL A 263 -12.01 -24.74 10.37
C VAL A 263 -11.51 -26.02 9.69
N LEU A 264 -10.46 -26.67 10.20
CA LEU A 264 -9.90 -27.93 9.68
C LEU A 264 -10.57 -29.16 10.30
#